data_AF-A0A8H6F3T1-F1
#
_entry.id   AF-A0A8H6F3T1-F1
#
_cell.length_a   1.000
_cell.length_b   1.000
_cell.length_c   1.000
_cell.angle_alpha   90.00
_cell.angle_beta   90.00
_cell.angle_gamma   90.00
#
_symmetry.space_group_name_H-M   'P 1'
#
loop_
_entity.id
_entity.type
_entity.pdbx_description
1 polymer ?
#
loop_
_entity_poly.entity_id
_entity_poly.type
_entity_poly.pdbx_seq_one_letter_code
_entity_poly.pdbx_strand_id
1 'polypeptide(L)'
;MITIDFFLKLVTLPYTVTKTVLQYYTVGTPYSRTNQEFRNSLWKNVLLSVQYHVSGNYKKENIKAVIYQPIDKVIAKFKTHPLASGLAHFGEKFDEYSYWIHKADTQGKVLIYIHGGGYLLNMFESQFVFVSALHYALDDHAAENTSILVVDYSLTMFDNVYPTQLYEHLVTYNNLVAQGYKDILLLGDSAGAHMSLSLARAIAYPEEAKQQLQQYNVSLDLPQPQALILVSPWVQPCTTPKLPPRHGCDVWGDLGAQDTSMGELYAGDNDKSFINNFLTFTNTNWDEHWKEVEALNGNTLMIVGEREVLRDGVDDFYNIIKGGVEYYTEPGGIHAGLVYVECLDYISKQGAERAIKGDFKDKFAYNLVAKFINERV
;
A
#
# COMPACT_ATOMS: atom_id res chain seq x y z
N MET A 1 -2.99 25.78 -10.95
CA MET A 1 -3.24 25.72 -12.40
C MET A 1 -2.70 24.38 -12.87
N ILE A 2 -3.46 23.59 -13.62
CA ILE A 2 -2.95 22.31 -14.14
C ILE A 2 -1.94 22.57 -15.26
N THR A 3 -0.92 21.73 -15.38
CA THR A 3 0.13 21.89 -16.40
C THR A 3 -0.33 21.44 -17.79
N ILE A 4 0.29 21.97 -18.85
CA ILE A 4 -0.09 21.69 -20.25
C ILE A 4 0.00 20.19 -20.58
N ASP A 5 1.05 19.52 -20.11
CA ASP A 5 1.25 18.07 -20.28
C ASP A 5 0.14 17.25 -19.63
N PHE A 6 -0.31 17.65 -18.43
CA PHE A 6 -1.44 16.98 -17.77
C PHE A 6 -2.76 17.25 -18.52
N PHE A 7 -2.98 18.47 -18.99
CA PHE A 7 -4.15 18.80 -19.80
C PHE A 7 -4.20 17.97 -21.10
N LEU A 8 -3.08 17.78 -21.78
CA LEU A 8 -3.01 16.95 -22.99
C LEU A 8 -3.36 15.47 -22.72
N LYS A 9 -2.97 14.94 -21.54
CA LYS A 9 -3.42 13.60 -21.11
C LYS A 9 -4.94 13.53 -20.96
N LEU A 10 -5.57 14.55 -20.40
CA LEU A 10 -7.03 14.61 -20.28
C LEU A 10 -7.73 14.67 -21.65
N VAL A 11 -7.23 15.47 -22.59
CA VAL A 11 -7.78 15.58 -23.95
C VAL A 11 -7.70 14.26 -24.72
N THR A 12 -6.71 13.43 -24.42
CA THR A 12 -6.50 12.13 -25.09
C THR A 12 -7.23 10.96 -24.42
N LEU A 13 -7.93 11.18 -23.31
CA LEU A 13 -8.72 10.15 -22.63
C LEU A 13 -9.76 9.45 -23.53
N PRO A 14 -10.54 10.14 -24.38
CA PRO A 14 -11.52 9.47 -25.24
C PRO A 14 -10.89 8.43 -26.17
N TYR A 15 -9.66 8.69 -26.64
CA TYR A 15 -8.92 7.72 -27.44
C TYR A 15 -8.54 6.49 -26.60
N THR A 16 -8.01 6.67 -25.40
CA THR A 16 -7.65 5.58 -24.49
C THR A 16 -8.85 4.71 -24.14
N VAL A 17 -10.00 5.31 -23.84
CA VAL A 17 -11.27 4.61 -23.57
C VAL A 17 -11.71 3.83 -24.82
N THR A 18 -11.81 4.50 -25.97
CA THR A 18 -12.27 3.86 -27.23
C THR A 18 -11.38 2.69 -27.63
N LYS A 19 -10.05 2.88 -27.59
CA LYS A 19 -9.07 1.83 -27.86
C LYS A 19 -9.26 0.64 -26.92
N THR A 20 -9.42 0.88 -25.62
CA THR A 20 -9.58 -0.17 -24.61
C THR A 20 -10.87 -0.96 -24.82
N VAL A 21 -11.99 -0.27 -25.10
CA VAL A 21 -13.29 -0.90 -25.40
C VAL A 21 -13.20 -1.78 -26.64
N LEU A 22 -12.61 -1.26 -27.73
CA LEU A 22 -12.42 -2.02 -28.96
C LEU A 22 -11.54 -3.25 -28.74
N GLN A 23 -10.42 -3.09 -28.03
CA GLN A 23 -9.54 -4.21 -27.68
C GLN A 23 -10.29 -5.26 -26.85
N TYR A 24 -11.04 -4.86 -25.82
CA TYR A 24 -11.80 -5.77 -24.96
C TYR A 24 -12.73 -6.69 -25.75
N TYR A 25 -13.50 -6.14 -26.70
CA TYR A 25 -14.47 -6.92 -27.48
C TYR A 25 -13.91 -7.64 -28.71
N THR A 26 -12.65 -7.41 -29.10
CA THR A 26 -12.07 -8.00 -30.31
C THR A 26 -10.97 -9.01 -29.99
N VAL A 27 -9.85 -8.52 -29.48
CA VAL A 27 -8.62 -9.30 -29.28
C VAL A 27 -8.30 -9.52 -27.81
N GLY A 28 -9.07 -8.94 -26.89
CA GLY A 28 -8.73 -8.76 -25.49
C GLY A 28 -7.76 -7.60 -25.27
N THR A 29 -7.85 -6.95 -24.12
CA THR A 29 -6.87 -5.97 -23.62
C THR A 29 -5.64 -6.67 -23.04
N PRO A 30 -4.52 -5.96 -22.81
CA PRO A 30 -3.39 -6.52 -22.06
C PRO A 30 -3.80 -7.08 -20.70
N TYR A 31 -4.70 -6.41 -19.97
CA TYR A 31 -5.17 -6.88 -18.67
C TYR A 31 -6.00 -8.17 -18.75
N SER A 32 -7.06 -8.20 -19.59
CA SER A 32 -7.97 -9.34 -19.70
C SER A 32 -7.30 -10.61 -20.24
N ARG A 33 -6.24 -10.46 -21.02
CA ARG A 33 -5.44 -11.60 -21.51
C ARG A 33 -4.56 -12.21 -20.41
N THR A 34 -4.10 -11.42 -19.45
CA THR A 34 -3.10 -11.86 -18.47
C THR A 34 -3.70 -12.18 -17.11
N ASN A 35 -4.76 -11.51 -16.67
CA ASN A 35 -5.30 -11.67 -15.33
C ASN A 35 -6.83 -11.87 -15.33
N GLN A 36 -7.30 -12.82 -14.53
CA GLN A 36 -8.69 -13.24 -14.46
C GLN A 36 -9.64 -12.13 -13.98
N GLU A 37 -9.18 -11.23 -13.10
CA GLU A 37 -9.94 -10.11 -12.54
C GLU A 37 -10.51 -9.19 -13.63
N PHE A 38 -9.88 -9.17 -14.81
CA PHE A 38 -10.23 -8.31 -15.93
C PHE A 38 -11.05 -9.00 -17.01
N ARG A 39 -11.14 -10.34 -17.04
CA ARG A 39 -11.75 -11.07 -18.16
C ARG A 39 -13.21 -10.69 -18.40
N ASN A 40 -13.98 -10.56 -17.33
CA ASN A 40 -15.43 -10.31 -17.39
C ASN A 40 -15.82 -8.90 -16.94
N SER A 41 -14.87 -7.95 -16.93
CA SER A 41 -15.13 -6.59 -16.46
C SER A 41 -14.55 -5.56 -17.43
N LEU A 42 -15.36 -5.10 -18.39
CA LEU A 42 -15.02 -3.96 -19.23
C LEU A 42 -14.67 -2.74 -18.36
N TRP A 43 -15.37 -2.57 -17.24
CA TRP A 43 -15.14 -1.47 -16.32
C TRP A 43 -13.70 -1.45 -15.79
N LYS A 44 -13.22 -2.54 -15.19
CA LYS A 44 -11.84 -2.61 -14.69
C LYS A 44 -10.82 -2.33 -15.79
N ASN A 45 -11.02 -2.90 -16.99
CA ASN A 45 -10.13 -2.65 -18.12
C ASN A 45 -10.05 -1.18 -18.50
N VAL A 46 -11.21 -0.50 -18.62
CA VAL A 46 -11.27 0.91 -18.96
C VAL A 46 -10.69 1.77 -17.83
N LEU A 47 -11.05 1.49 -16.58
CA LEU A 47 -10.56 2.22 -15.42
C LEU A 47 -9.03 2.17 -15.35
N LEU A 48 -8.44 0.98 -15.41
CA LEU A 48 -6.99 0.81 -15.28
C LEU A 48 -6.24 1.37 -16.50
N SER A 49 -6.78 1.24 -17.71
CA SER A 49 -6.24 1.95 -18.88
C SER A 49 -6.25 3.47 -18.71
N VAL A 50 -7.33 4.03 -18.15
CA VAL A 50 -7.43 5.48 -17.88
C VAL A 50 -6.43 5.89 -16.82
N GLN A 51 -6.36 5.17 -15.70
CA GLN A 51 -5.41 5.44 -14.62
C GLN A 51 -3.96 5.37 -15.12
N TYR A 52 -3.60 4.33 -15.88
CA TYR A 52 -2.28 4.21 -16.50
C TYR A 52 -1.97 5.34 -17.49
N HIS A 53 -2.97 5.80 -18.26
CA HIS A 53 -2.77 6.89 -19.21
C HIS A 53 -2.50 8.23 -18.52
N VAL A 54 -3.17 8.48 -17.39
CA VAL A 54 -2.96 9.70 -16.61
C VAL A 54 -1.80 9.60 -15.63
N SER A 55 -1.31 8.39 -15.32
CA SER A 55 -0.15 8.15 -14.46
C SER A 55 1.18 8.53 -15.14
N GLY A 56 2.24 8.66 -14.33
CA GLY A 56 3.56 9.10 -14.76
C GLY A 56 3.67 10.63 -14.93
N ASN A 57 4.84 11.20 -14.64
CA ASN A 57 5.10 12.65 -14.61
C ASN A 57 4.20 13.42 -13.63
N TYR A 58 4.03 12.90 -12.41
CA TYR A 58 3.28 13.58 -11.37
C TYR A 58 3.99 14.86 -10.92
N LYS A 59 3.26 15.98 -10.96
CA LYS A 59 3.71 17.26 -10.41
C LYS A 59 2.86 17.60 -9.19
N LYS A 60 3.48 18.10 -8.12
CA LYS A 60 2.79 18.42 -6.85
C LYS A 60 1.53 19.27 -7.08
N GLU A 61 1.63 20.30 -7.92
CA GLU A 61 0.49 21.20 -8.21
C GLU A 61 -0.71 20.48 -8.85
N ASN A 62 -0.45 19.53 -9.78
CA ASN A 62 -1.51 18.78 -10.45
C ASN A 62 -2.20 17.83 -9.49
N ILE A 63 -1.43 17.11 -8.66
CA ILE A 63 -1.97 16.20 -7.64
C ILE A 63 -2.80 16.99 -6.63
N LYS A 64 -2.30 18.13 -6.16
CA LYS A 64 -3.02 19.02 -5.24
C LYS A 64 -4.32 19.56 -5.79
N ALA A 65 -4.36 19.83 -7.10
CA ALA A 65 -5.55 20.37 -7.73
C ALA A 65 -6.62 19.32 -8.06
N VAL A 66 -6.23 18.07 -8.34
CA VAL A 66 -7.13 17.09 -8.98
C VAL A 66 -7.37 15.84 -8.13
N ILE A 67 -6.39 15.44 -7.33
CA ILE A 67 -6.39 14.14 -6.65
C ILE A 67 -6.66 14.29 -5.15
N TYR A 68 -6.03 15.29 -4.52
CA TYR A 68 -6.08 15.43 -3.07
C TYR A 68 -7.47 15.69 -2.51
N GLN A 69 -7.83 14.88 -1.50
CA GLN A 69 -8.95 15.10 -0.61
C GLN A 69 -8.50 14.82 0.83
N PRO A 70 -8.78 15.72 1.79
CA PRO A 70 -8.57 15.44 3.21
C PRO A 70 -9.25 14.14 3.65
N ILE A 71 -8.58 13.33 4.49
CA ILE A 71 -9.06 11.99 4.85
C ILE A 71 -10.41 12.03 5.57
N ASP A 72 -10.68 13.06 6.38
CA ASP A 72 -11.94 13.27 7.09
C ASP A 72 -13.12 13.38 6.12
N LYS A 73 -12.92 14.03 4.96
CA LYS A 73 -13.94 14.10 3.91
C LYS A 73 -14.14 12.75 3.23
N VAL A 74 -13.06 12.00 3.00
CA VAL A 74 -13.13 10.66 2.40
C VAL A 74 -13.87 9.70 3.34
N ILE A 75 -13.51 9.68 4.63
CA ILE A 75 -14.18 8.92 5.68
C ILE A 75 -15.66 9.31 5.77
N ALA A 76 -15.99 10.60 5.78
CA ALA A 76 -17.38 11.05 5.85
C ALA A 76 -18.21 10.58 4.64
N LYS A 77 -17.64 10.62 3.43
CA LYS A 77 -18.27 10.08 2.21
C LYS A 77 -18.47 8.57 2.34
N PHE A 78 -17.44 7.85 2.79
CA PHE A 78 -17.43 6.39 2.85
C PHE A 78 -18.25 5.82 4.01
N LYS A 79 -18.56 6.60 5.05
CA LYS A 79 -19.34 6.18 6.22
C LYS A 79 -20.72 5.60 5.87
N THR A 80 -21.31 6.03 4.75
CA THR A 80 -22.60 5.53 4.26
C THR A 80 -22.48 4.29 3.36
N HIS A 81 -21.26 3.89 3.01
CA HIS A 81 -21.01 2.69 2.23
C HIS A 81 -21.35 1.44 3.06
N PRO A 82 -21.96 0.38 2.46
CA PRO A 82 -22.37 -0.80 3.23
C PRO A 82 -21.21 -1.48 3.97
N LEU A 83 -20.01 -1.50 3.38
CA LEU A 83 -18.81 -2.05 4.05
C LEU A 83 -18.52 -1.31 5.37
N ALA A 84 -18.61 0.02 5.39
CA ALA A 84 -18.28 0.84 6.55
C ALA A 84 -19.39 0.81 7.61
N SER A 85 -20.65 0.68 7.19
CA SER A 85 -21.81 0.74 8.08
C SER A 85 -21.85 -0.39 9.12
N GLY A 86 -21.24 -1.53 8.81
CA GLY A 86 -21.11 -2.68 9.73
C GLY A 86 -19.88 -2.66 10.63
N LEU A 87 -18.94 -1.73 10.44
CA LEU A 87 -17.69 -1.69 11.18
C LEU A 87 -17.79 -0.80 12.42
N ALA A 88 -17.49 -1.39 13.58
CA ALA A 88 -17.44 -0.65 14.84
C ALA A 88 -16.39 0.47 14.81
N HIS A 89 -16.75 1.66 15.31
CA HIS A 89 -15.88 2.85 15.39
C HIS A 89 -15.31 3.36 14.06
N PHE A 90 -15.94 3.03 12.92
CA PHE A 90 -15.49 3.50 11.61
C PHE A 90 -15.38 5.03 11.55
N GLY A 91 -14.18 5.51 11.21
CA GLY A 91 -13.86 6.92 11.07
C GLY A 91 -13.58 7.65 12.38
N GLU A 92 -13.58 6.97 13.52
CA GLU A 92 -13.20 7.57 14.80
C GLU A 92 -11.70 7.86 14.80
N LYS A 93 -11.32 9.10 15.14
CA LYS A 93 -9.92 9.51 15.24
C LYS A 93 -9.28 8.85 16.46
N PHE A 94 -8.18 8.12 16.27
CA PHE A 94 -7.43 7.48 17.35
C PHE A 94 -6.43 8.46 17.98
N ASP A 95 -5.61 9.08 17.14
CA ASP A 95 -4.64 10.10 17.52
C ASP A 95 -4.49 11.16 16.42
N GLU A 96 -3.46 12.00 16.49
CA GLU A 96 -3.23 13.09 15.53
C GLU A 96 -3.24 12.63 14.06
N TYR A 97 -2.68 11.45 13.78
CA TYR A 97 -2.36 10.95 12.45
C TYR A 97 -3.16 9.71 12.05
N SER A 98 -4.12 9.25 12.84
CA SER A 98 -4.76 7.95 12.56
C SER A 98 -6.23 7.85 12.91
N TYR A 99 -6.91 6.94 12.22
CA TYR A 99 -8.35 6.72 12.31
C TYR A 99 -8.65 5.23 12.34
N TRP A 100 -9.61 4.84 13.16
CA TRP A 100 -10.15 3.49 13.16
C TRP A 100 -10.97 3.24 11.90
N ILE A 101 -10.69 2.15 11.21
CA ILE A 101 -11.60 1.56 10.23
C ILE A 101 -12.53 0.59 10.94
N HIS A 102 -11.97 -0.21 11.84
CA HIS A 102 -12.71 -1.06 12.74
C HIS A 102 -11.96 -1.11 14.07
N LYS A 103 -12.67 -1.02 15.19
CA LYS A 103 -12.09 -1.28 16.51
C LYS A 103 -12.82 -2.44 17.15
N ALA A 104 -12.08 -3.50 17.44
CA ALA A 104 -12.58 -4.65 18.18
C ALA A 104 -12.86 -4.27 19.64
N ASP A 105 -13.82 -4.96 20.28
CA ASP A 105 -14.14 -4.75 21.69
C ASP A 105 -13.01 -5.26 22.61
N THR A 106 -12.26 -6.25 22.15
CA THR A 106 -11.09 -6.76 22.85
C THR A 106 -9.85 -5.92 22.53
N GLN A 107 -8.96 -5.75 23.52
CA GLN A 107 -7.61 -5.22 23.28
C GLN A 107 -6.71 -6.33 22.70
N GLY A 108 -7.16 -6.93 21.60
CA GLY A 108 -6.43 -7.96 20.87
C GLY A 108 -5.39 -7.35 19.94
N LYS A 109 -5.44 -7.73 18.66
CA LYS A 109 -4.50 -7.30 17.63
C LYS A 109 -4.90 -5.97 17.01
N VAL A 110 -3.89 -5.22 16.58
CA VAL A 110 -4.08 -4.02 15.76
C VAL A 110 -3.35 -4.18 14.45
N LEU A 111 -4.10 -4.24 13.36
CA LEU A 111 -3.58 -4.13 12.01
C LEU A 111 -3.49 -2.65 11.63
N ILE A 112 -2.28 -2.13 11.51
CA ILE A 112 -2.02 -0.80 10.97
C ILE A 112 -1.88 -0.93 9.46
N TYR A 113 -2.83 -0.36 8.72
CA TYR A 113 -2.73 -0.23 7.28
C TYR A 113 -2.05 1.09 6.90
N ILE A 114 -0.97 0.98 6.12
CA ILE A 114 -0.19 2.10 5.60
C ILE A 114 -0.38 2.15 4.08
N HIS A 115 -1.06 3.18 3.60
CA HIS A 115 -1.42 3.28 2.20
C HIS A 115 -0.22 3.58 1.30
N GLY A 116 -0.23 3.05 0.07
CA GLY A 116 0.69 3.42 -1.00
C GLY A 116 0.33 4.73 -1.68
N GLY A 117 0.99 5.04 -2.79
CA GLY A 117 0.84 6.33 -3.49
C GLY A 117 2.12 7.15 -3.60
N GLY A 118 3.28 6.51 -3.42
CA GLY A 118 4.59 7.13 -3.63
C GLY A 118 4.90 8.29 -2.66
N TYR A 119 4.29 8.29 -1.47
CA TYR A 119 4.32 9.40 -0.50
C TYR A 119 3.77 10.74 -1.02
N LEU A 120 3.26 10.78 -2.25
CA LEU A 120 2.77 11.98 -2.92
C LEU A 120 1.24 12.00 -2.99
N LEU A 121 0.64 10.83 -3.23
CA LEU A 121 -0.79 10.67 -3.45
C LEU A 121 -1.49 10.35 -2.13
N ASN A 122 -2.69 10.91 -1.93
CA ASN A 122 -3.53 10.58 -0.78
C ASN A 122 -4.07 9.16 -0.87
N MET A 123 -4.55 8.63 0.26
CA MET A 123 -5.29 7.38 0.29
C MET A 123 -6.52 7.45 -0.63
N PHE A 124 -6.67 6.45 -1.49
CA PHE A 124 -7.73 6.34 -2.47
C PHE A 124 -8.97 5.61 -1.94
N GLU A 125 -10.12 5.85 -2.56
CA GLU A 125 -11.37 5.14 -2.26
C GLU A 125 -11.21 3.61 -2.39
N SER A 126 -10.42 3.13 -3.37
CA SER A 126 -10.15 1.71 -3.54
C SER A 126 -9.42 1.09 -2.34
N GLN A 127 -8.51 1.84 -1.73
CA GLN A 127 -7.78 1.42 -0.52
C GLN A 127 -8.72 1.41 0.70
N PHE A 128 -9.66 2.36 0.81
CA PHE A 128 -10.73 2.33 1.83
C PHE A 128 -11.65 1.12 1.69
N VAL A 129 -12.07 0.82 0.45
CA VAL A 129 -12.84 -0.39 0.12
C VAL A 129 -12.04 -1.62 0.53
N PHE A 130 -10.74 -1.66 0.20
CA PHE A 130 -9.87 -2.76 0.57
C PHE A 130 -9.83 -3.03 2.06
N VAL A 131 -9.41 -2.03 2.84
CA VAL A 131 -9.21 -2.20 4.28
C VAL A 131 -10.53 -2.51 5.01
N SER A 132 -11.66 -1.98 4.52
CA SER A 132 -12.98 -2.28 5.05
C SER A 132 -13.47 -3.68 4.66
N ALA A 133 -13.23 -4.12 3.43
CA ALA A 133 -13.58 -5.46 2.96
C ALA A 133 -12.72 -6.54 3.65
N LEU A 134 -11.47 -6.23 3.96
CA LEU A 134 -10.55 -7.15 4.63
C LEU A 134 -11.12 -7.68 5.95
N HIS A 135 -11.77 -6.83 6.76
CA HIS A 135 -12.44 -7.27 7.99
C HIS A 135 -13.39 -8.44 7.76
N TYR A 136 -14.19 -8.38 6.68
CA TYR A 136 -15.14 -9.44 6.34
C TYR A 136 -14.49 -10.65 5.63
N ALA A 137 -13.22 -10.54 5.23
CA ALA A 137 -12.46 -11.67 4.70
C ALA A 137 -11.81 -12.52 5.80
N LEU A 138 -11.66 -11.97 7.01
CA LEU A 138 -11.20 -12.70 8.18
C LEU A 138 -12.25 -13.72 8.63
N ASP A 139 -11.81 -14.78 9.33
CA ASP A 139 -12.77 -15.65 10.02
C ASP A 139 -13.34 -14.95 11.25
N ASP A 140 -14.42 -15.50 11.81
CA ASP A 140 -15.13 -14.89 12.95
C ASP A 140 -14.18 -14.62 14.14
N HIS A 141 -13.24 -15.53 14.43
CA HIS A 141 -12.31 -15.36 15.53
C HIS A 141 -11.34 -14.20 15.28
N ALA A 142 -10.74 -14.15 14.10
CA ALA A 142 -9.83 -13.09 13.71
C ALA A 142 -10.52 -11.73 13.60
N ALA A 143 -11.74 -11.69 13.05
CA ALA A 143 -12.54 -10.48 12.90
C ALA A 143 -12.93 -9.88 14.27
N GLU A 144 -13.31 -10.72 15.24
CA GLU A 144 -13.68 -10.28 16.60
C GLU A 144 -12.49 -9.77 17.43
N ASN A 145 -11.26 -10.16 17.08
CA ASN A 145 -10.05 -9.87 17.87
C ASN A 145 -9.03 -8.97 17.17
N THR A 146 -9.35 -8.46 15.98
CA THR A 146 -8.45 -7.60 15.19
C THR A 146 -9.07 -6.25 14.93
N SER A 147 -8.52 -5.21 15.56
CA SER A 147 -8.79 -3.82 15.16
C SER A 147 -8.00 -3.46 13.91
N ILE A 148 -8.55 -2.60 13.06
CA ILE A 148 -7.91 -2.09 11.85
C ILE A 148 -7.84 -0.57 11.92
N LEU A 149 -6.62 -0.05 11.83
CA LEU A 149 -6.29 1.37 11.90
C LEU A 149 -5.65 1.82 10.60
N VAL A 150 -5.90 3.05 10.17
CA VAL A 150 -5.18 3.70 9.06
C VAL A 150 -4.43 4.92 9.56
N VAL A 151 -3.25 5.17 8.99
CA VAL A 151 -2.45 6.37 9.27
C VAL A 151 -2.59 7.35 8.09
N ASP A 152 -3.09 8.55 8.38
CA ASP A 152 -3.16 9.72 7.49
C ASP A 152 -1.85 10.50 7.57
N TYR A 153 -0.78 9.90 7.05
CA TYR A 153 0.55 10.49 7.10
C TYR A 153 0.69 11.66 6.12
N SER A 154 1.57 12.59 6.48
CA SER A 154 1.85 13.79 5.71
C SER A 154 2.45 13.49 4.33
N LEU A 155 1.95 14.19 3.30
CA LEU A 155 2.33 13.93 1.91
C LEU A 155 3.36 14.95 1.36
N THR A 156 4.22 14.48 0.46
CA THR A 156 5.28 15.28 -0.18
C THR A 156 4.74 16.41 -1.07
N MET A 157 3.47 16.34 -1.48
CA MET A 157 2.78 17.42 -2.18
C MET A 157 2.57 18.70 -1.32
N PHE A 158 2.72 18.57 0.00
CA PHE A 158 2.73 19.68 0.97
C PHE A 158 4.13 19.94 1.53
N ASP A 159 5.17 19.45 0.84
CA ASP A 159 6.58 19.62 1.21
C ASP A 159 6.99 18.90 2.51
N ASN A 160 6.16 17.98 2.98
CA ASN A 160 6.51 17.04 4.04
C ASN A 160 7.33 15.89 3.45
N VAL A 161 8.64 15.92 3.69
CA VAL A 161 9.61 14.93 3.18
C VAL A 161 10.07 14.01 4.31
N TYR A 162 10.81 12.94 3.98
CA TYR A 162 11.45 12.08 4.96
C TYR A 162 12.29 12.92 5.96
N PRO A 163 12.26 12.65 7.28
CA PRO A 163 11.62 11.51 7.95
C PRO A 163 10.25 11.78 8.56
N THR A 164 9.52 12.80 8.10
CA THR A 164 8.20 13.19 8.66
C THR A 164 7.25 12.00 8.75
N GLN A 165 7.11 11.25 7.66
CA GLN A 165 6.19 10.11 7.60
C GLN A 165 6.59 9.03 8.59
N LEU A 166 7.88 8.70 8.71
CA LEU A 166 8.35 7.72 9.68
C LEU A 166 8.04 8.15 11.13
N TYR A 167 8.26 9.43 11.44
CA TYR A 167 7.92 10.00 12.73
C TYR A 167 6.43 9.85 13.07
N GLU A 168 5.53 10.22 12.14
CA GLU A 168 4.08 10.16 12.36
C GLU A 168 3.60 8.73 12.63
N HIS A 169 4.14 7.74 11.92
CA HIS A 169 3.84 6.33 12.19
C HIS A 169 4.38 5.87 13.54
N LEU A 170 5.57 6.31 13.94
CA LEU A 170 6.13 6.02 15.26
C LEU A 170 5.31 6.66 16.38
N VAL A 171 4.72 7.84 16.18
CA VAL A 171 3.79 8.47 17.14
C VAL A 171 2.57 7.57 17.32
N THR A 172 1.93 7.12 16.23
CA THR A 172 0.79 6.21 16.32
C THR A 172 1.14 4.87 16.95
N TYR A 173 2.29 4.29 16.60
CA TYR A 173 2.76 3.05 17.20
C TYR A 173 3.01 3.21 18.72
N ASN A 174 3.66 4.29 19.15
CA ASN A 174 3.86 4.62 20.56
C ASN A 174 2.53 4.76 21.30
N ASN A 175 1.55 5.47 20.72
CA ASN A 175 0.24 5.67 21.32
C ASN A 175 -0.53 4.36 21.50
N LEU A 176 -0.44 3.45 20.53
CA LEU A 176 -1.01 2.10 20.64
C LEU A 176 -0.36 1.31 21.78
N VAL A 177 0.97 1.28 21.82
CA VAL A 177 1.73 0.57 22.87
C VAL A 177 1.43 1.15 24.26
N ALA A 178 1.33 2.47 24.39
CA ALA A 178 0.97 3.15 25.64
C ALA A 178 -0.46 2.82 26.10
N GLN A 179 -1.37 2.50 25.17
CA GLN A 179 -2.72 2.02 25.47
C GLN A 179 -2.81 0.52 25.74
N GLY A 180 -1.68 -0.19 25.68
CA GLY A 180 -1.57 -1.61 26.03
C GLY A 180 -1.62 -2.57 24.84
N TYR A 181 -1.72 -2.08 23.60
CA TYR A 181 -1.64 -2.93 22.41
C TYR A 181 -0.20 -3.40 22.20
N LYS A 182 0.02 -4.71 22.17
CA LYS A 182 1.35 -5.32 21.97
C LYS A 182 1.44 -6.14 20.70
N ASP A 183 0.32 -6.67 20.23
CA ASP A 183 0.24 -7.48 19.01
C ASP A 183 -0.14 -6.60 17.82
N ILE A 184 0.86 -5.93 17.25
CA ILE A 184 0.69 -5.00 16.14
C ILE A 184 1.17 -5.63 14.83
N LEU A 185 0.30 -5.67 13.82
CA LEU A 185 0.62 -6.09 12.47
C LEU A 185 0.72 -4.85 11.59
N LEU A 186 1.70 -4.82 10.67
CA LEU A 186 1.83 -3.76 9.69
C LEU A 186 1.46 -4.32 8.31
N LEU A 187 0.47 -3.72 7.66
CA LEU A 187 0.12 -4.01 6.28
C LEU A 187 0.32 -2.76 5.45
N GLY A 188 1.03 -2.86 4.34
CA GLY A 188 1.16 -1.74 3.42
C GLY A 188 1.18 -2.17 1.97
N ASP A 189 0.80 -1.25 1.09
CA ASP A 189 0.97 -1.39 -0.35
C ASP A 189 2.00 -0.41 -0.90
N SER A 190 2.84 -0.82 -1.85
CA SER A 190 3.78 0.07 -2.54
C SER A 190 4.68 0.85 -1.58
N ALA A 191 4.60 2.19 -1.59
CA ALA A 191 5.26 3.07 -0.64
C ALA A 191 4.89 2.79 0.83
N GLY A 192 3.65 2.37 1.11
CA GLY A 192 3.23 2.01 2.46
C GLY A 192 3.84 0.69 2.96
N ALA A 193 4.12 -0.25 2.06
CA ALA A 193 4.90 -1.44 2.39
C ALA A 193 6.37 -1.08 2.64
N HIS A 194 6.93 -0.13 1.89
CA HIS A 194 8.24 0.44 2.21
C HIS A 194 8.23 1.08 3.60
N MET A 195 7.22 1.88 3.94
CA MET A 195 7.10 2.48 5.27
C MET A 195 6.91 1.44 6.38
N SER A 196 6.21 0.34 6.11
CA SER A 196 6.08 -0.79 7.04
C SER A 196 7.46 -1.38 7.39
N LEU A 197 8.30 -1.58 6.37
CA LEU A 197 9.70 -2.01 6.55
C LEU A 197 10.54 -0.95 7.27
N SER A 198 10.42 0.34 6.91
CA SER A 198 11.11 1.44 7.57
C SER A 198 10.76 1.53 9.05
N LEU A 199 9.48 1.37 9.41
CA LEU A 199 9.00 1.41 10.79
C LEU A 199 9.54 0.23 11.61
N ALA A 200 9.42 -0.99 11.09
CA ALA A 200 9.94 -2.19 11.76
C ALA A 200 11.46 -2.08 11.98
N ARG A 201 12.19 -1.59 10.96
CA ARG A 201 13.62 -1.32 11.04
C ARG A 201 13.95 -0.22 12.05
N ALA A 202 13.18 0.86 12.11
CA ALA A 202 13.42 1.93 13.07
C ALA A 202 13.33 1.45 14.53
N ILE A 203 12.40 0.53 14.79
CA ILE A 203 12.24 -0.10 16.11
C ILE A 203 13.38 -1.11 16.38
N ALA A 204 13.85 -1.84 15.36
CA ALA A 204 14.90 -2.86 15.52
C ALA A 204 16.30 -2.24 15.69
N TYR A 205 16.53 -1.07 15.10
CA TYR A 205 17.80 -0.36 15.10
C TYR A 205 17.64 1.06 15.67
N PRO A 206 17.28 1.19 16.97
CA PRO A 206 16.85 2.46 17.55
C PRO A 206 17.94 3.54 17.54
N GLU A 207 19.21 3.17 17.67
CA GLU A 207 20.31 4.15 17.64
C GLU A 207 20.52 4.77 16.26
N GLU A 208 20.32 4.02 15.19
CA GLU A 208 20.36 4.53 13.82
C GLU A 208 19.12 5.39 13.54
N ALA A 209 17.94 4.93 13.94
CA ALA A 209 16.70 5.67 13.78
C ALA A 209 16.71 7.02 14.53
N LYS A 210 17.29 7.09 15.73
CA LYS A 210 17.51 8.36 16.46
C LYS A 210 18.35 9.35 15.65
N GLN A 211 19.32 8.89 14.87
CA GLN A 211 20.12 9.78 14.00
C GLN A 211 19.27 10.35 12.86
N GLN A 212 18.32 9.58 12.33
CA GLN A 212 17.39 10.05 11.31
C GLN A 212 16.39 11.06 11.89
N LEU A 213 15.93 10.82 13.12
CA LEU A 213 14.83 11.55 13.76
C LEU A 213 15.29 12.67 14.70
N GLN A 214 16.50 13.21 14.55
CA GLN A 214 17.08 14.20 15.48
C GLN A 214 16.21 15.46 15.71
N GLN A 215 15.39 15.83 14.73
CA GLN A 215 14.47 16.97 14.83
C GLN A 215 13.16 16.67 15.57
N TYR A 216 12.92 15.41 15.94
CA TYR A 216 11.72 14.94 16.61
C TYR A 216 12.04 14.35 17.98
N ASN A 217 11.09 14.47 18.91
CA ASN A 217 11.15 13.82 20.20
C ASN A 217 10.26 12.58 20.18
N VAL A 218 10.86 11.40 19.98
CA VAL A 218 10.13 10.13 19.88
C VAL A 218 10.84 9.02 20.65
N SER A 219 10.08 8.22 21.39
CA SER A 219 10.58 7.02 22.05
C SER A 219 10.65 5.86 21.06
N LEU A 220 11.75 5.12 21.11
CA LEU A 220 11.98 3.91 20.30
C LEU A 220 12.11 2.65 21.17
N ASP A 221 11.85 2.75 22.47
CA ASP A 221 11.70 1.58 23.34
C ASP A 221 10.30 0.97 23.10
N LEU A 222 10.19 0.23 22.00
CA LEU A 222 8.94 -0.29 21.47
C LEU A 222 9.09 -1.79 21.17
N PRO A 223 8.03 -2.60 21.39
CA PRO A 223 8.01 -3.96 20.89
C PRO A 223 8.05 -3.97 19.35
N GLN A 224 8.74 -4.95 18.77
CA GLN A 224 8.72 -5.20 17.32
C GLN A 224 7.28 -5.48 16.85
N PRO A 225 6.92 -5.09 15.60
CA PRO A 225 5.66 -5.54 15.02
C PRO A 225 5.65 -7.06 14.93
N GLN A 226 4.52 -7.67 15.24
CA GLN A 226 4.36 -9.12 15.23
C GLN A 226 4.53 -9.70 13.82
N ALA A 227 4.01 -8.99 12.81
CA ALA A 227 4.07 -9.43 11.43
C ALA A 227 4.07 -8.27 10.42
N LEU A 228 4.61 -8.53 9.23
CA LEU A 228 4.60 -7.63 8.08
C LEU A 228 3.80 -8.24 6.92
N ILE A 229 2.91 -7.46 6.31
CA ILE A 229 2.15 -7.84 5.12
C ILE A 229 2.46 -6.81 4.04
N LEU A 230 3.30 -7.20 3.09
CA LEU A 230 3.95 -6.32 2.13
C LEU A 230 3.38 -6.57 0.74
N VAL A 231 2.51 -5.67 0.28
CA VAL A 231 1.89 -5.76 -1.05
C VAL A 231 2.67 -4.89 -2.01
N SER A 232 3.34 -5.50 -2.97
CA SER A 232 4.09 -4.83 -4.03
C SER A 232 5.09 -3.78 -3.50
N PRO A 233 6.01 -4.13 -2.58
CA PRO A 233 6.77 -3.13 -1.85
C PRO A 233 7.69 -2.28 -2.73
N TRP A 234 7.65 -0.96 -2.57
CA TRP A 234 8.51 -0.05 -3.34
C TRP A 234 9.88 0.13 -2.66
N VAL A 235 10.72 -0.89 -2.74
CA VAL A 235 11.95 -1.04 -1.94
C VAL A 235 13.14 -0.16 -2.36
N GLN A 236 13.02 0.59 -3.46
CA GLN A 236 14.10 1.43 -3.99
C GLN A 236 13.58 2.70 -4.69
N PRO A 237 12.94 3.64 -3.95
CA PRO A 237 12.21 4.78 -4.52
C PRO A 237 13.01 5.71 -5.43
N CYS A 238 14.33 5.83 -5.20
CA CYS A 238 15.23 6.66 -6.00
C CYS A 238 16.00 5.88 -7.08
N THR A 239 15.54 4.68 -7.45
CA THR A 239 16.16 3.86 -8.50
C THR A 239 15.19 3.64 -9.66
N THR A 240 15.58 4.08 -10.87
CA THR A 240 14.79 3.84 -12.08
C THR A 240 14.73 2.33 -12.38
N PRO A 241 13.53 1.75 -12.56
CA PRO A 241 13.41 0.35 -12.98
C PRO A 241 14.05 0.09 -14.34
N LYS A 242 14.66 -1.08 -14.51
CA LYS A 242 15.24 -1.49 -15.79
C LYS A 242 14.16 -2.13 -16.67
N LEU A 243 14.03 -1.65 -17.91
CA LEU A 243 13.08 -2.17 -18.88
C LEU A 243 13.81 -2.70 -20.14
N PRO A 244 13.41 -3.86 -20.69
CA PRO A 244 12.39 -4.78 -20.17
C PRO A 244 12.81 -5.44 -18.84
N PRO A 245 11.86 -5.91 -18.01
CA PRO A 245 12.18 -6.58 -16.73
C PRO A 245 12.90 -7.91 -16.97
N ARG A 246 13.61 -8.43 -15.96
CA ARG A 246 14.36 -9.71 -16.07
C ARG A 246 13.49 -10.89 -16.45
N HIS A 247 12.23 -10.87 -16.02
CA HIS A 247 11.24 -11.90 -16.33
C HIS A 247 10.69 -11.83 -17.76
N GLY A 248 11.07 -10.83 -18.55
CA GLY A 248 10.66 -10.70 -19.96
C GLY A 248 9.16 -10.47 -20.18
N CYS A 249 8.42 -10.08 -19.14
CA CYS A 249 6.99 -9.84 -19.20
C CYS A 249 6.67 -8.42 -19.75
N ASP A 250 5.47 -8.28 -20.34
CA ASP A 250 4.94 -6.99 -20.77
C ASP A 250 4.34 -6.24 -19.57
N VAL A 251 5.00 -5.16 -19.15
CA VAL A 251 4.58 -4.31 -18.02
C VAL A 251 3.60 -3.21 -18.45
N TRP A 252 3.12 -3.19 -19.68
CA TRP A 252 2.16 -2.16 -20.12
C TRP A 252 0.89 -2.19 -19.27
N GLY A 253 0.47 -1.02 -18.80
CA GLY A 253 -0.70 -0.89 -17.92
C GLY A 253 -0.39 -1.05 -16.44
N ASP A 254 0.86 -1.32 -16.08
CA ASP A 254 1.30 -1.38 -14.70
C ASP A 254 1.30 0.01 -14.03
N LEU A 255 0.86 0.08 -12.78
CA LEU A 255 0.75 1.33 -12.03
C LEU A 255 2.00 1.66 -11.18
N GLY A 256 3.04 0.82 -11.23
CA GLY A 256 4.29 1.07 -10.51
C GLY A 256 5.05 2.29 -11.05
N ALA A 257 5.88 2.88 -10.21
CA ALA A 257 6.69 4.04 -10.59
C ALA A 257 7.72 3.65 -11.67
N GLN A 258 7.71 4.35 -12.81
CA GLN A 258 8.65 4.11 -13.93
C GLN A 258 9.86 5.05 -13.92
N ASP A 259 9.85 6.04 -13.02
CA ASP A 259 10.91 7.02 -12.83
C ASP A 259 11.15 7.25 -11.33
N THR A 260 12.12 8.10 -10.98
CA THR A 260 12.47 8.39 -9.59
C THR A 260 11.74 9.59 -9.01
N SER A 261 10.87 10.29 -9.77
CA SER A 261 10.34 11.61 -9.39
C SER A 261 9.69 11.62 -8.01
N MET A 262 8.81 10.66 -7.70
CA MET A 262 8.18 10.54 -6.38
C MET A 262 9.18 10.19 -5.27
N GLY A 263 10.22 9.41 -5.59
CA GLY A 263 11.27 9.07 -4.63
C GLY A 263 12.17 10.26 -4.32
N GLU A 264 12.50 11.07 -5.33
CA GLU A 264 13.20 12.35 -5.17
C GLU A 264 12.38 13.32 -4.31
N LEU A 265 11.06 13.40 -4.52
CA LEU A 265 10.18 14.21 -3.68
C LEU A 265 10.13 13.74 -2.23
N TYR A 266 10.17 12.43 -2.00
CA TYR A 266 10.20 11.83 -0.67
C TYR A 266 11.54 12.05 0.04
N ALA A 267 12.65 11.87 -0.66
CA ALA A 267 13.98 12.13 -0.13
C ALA A 267 14.19 13.63 0.19
N GLY A 268 13.60 14.53 -0.60
CA GLY A 268 13.81 15.97 -0.44
C GLY A 268 15.29 16.34 -0.57
N ASP A 269 15.77 17.21 0.32
CA ASP A 269 17.17 17.65 0.37
C ASP A 269 18.06 16.76 1.25
N ASN A 270 17.55 15.62 1.74
CA ASN A 270 18.35 14.71 2.55
C ASN A 270 19.52 14.12 1.76
N ASP A 271 20.65 13.91 2.44
CA ASP A 271 21.76 13.13 1.88
C ASP A 271 21.30 11.66 1.74
N LYS A 272 21.14 11.21 0.49
CA LYS A 272 20.70 9.83 0.17
C LYS A 272 21.65 8.76 0.68
N SER A 273 22.93 9.07 0.87
CA SER A 273 23.87 8.13 1.47
C SER A 273 23.60 7.95 2.97
N PHE A 274 23.25 9.05 3.66
CA PHE A 274 22.89 9.04 5.08
C PHE A 274 21.56 8.33 5.34
N ILE A 275 20.55 8.52 4.48
CA ILE A 275 19.22 7.91 4.64
C ILE A 275 19.07 6.56 3.92
N ASN A 276 20.14 6.03 3.31
CA ASN A 276 20.10 4.87 2.40
C ASN A 276 19.35 3.68 3.01
N ASN A 277 19.60 3.39 4.28
CA ASN A 277 19.04 2.23 4.97
C ASN A 277 17.53 2.36 5.27
N PHE A 278 16.95 3.54 5.08
CA PHE A 278 15.53 3.84 5.17
C PHE A 278 14.93 4.24 3.80
N LEU A 279 15.69 4.13 2.72
CA LEU A 279 15.30 4.56 1.37
C LEU A 279 15.50 3.45 0.34
N THR A 280 16.71 2.94 0.16
CA THR A 280 17.03 1.98 -0.91
C THR A 280 17.44 0.64 -0.30
N PHE A 281 16.45 -0.20 0.01
CA PHE A 281 16.68 -1.46 0.70
C PHE A 281 17.49 -2.46 -0.14
N THR A 282 17.52 -2.31 -1.46
CA THR A 282 18.38 -3.12 -2.35
C THR A 282 19.88 -2.83 -2.18
N ASN A 283 20.26 -1.75 -1.48
CA ASN A 283 21.65 -1.44 -1.13
C ASN A 283 22.08 -2.00 0.24
N THR A 284 21.25 -2.83 0.88
CA THR A 284 21.49 -3.34 2.24
C THR A 284 21.86 -4.83 2.24
N ASN A 285 22.11 -5.40 3.42
CA ASN A 285 22.38 -6.83 3.61
C ASN A 285 21.64 -7.37 4.86
N TRP A 286 21.43 -8.69 4.92
CA TRP A 286 20.74 -9.33 6.04
C TRP A 286 21.38 -9.03 7.39
N ASP A 287 22.66 -9.35 7.55
CA ASP A 287 23.33 -9.43 8.84
C ASP A 287 23.40 -8.08 9.57
N GLU A 288 23.62 -7.00 8.81
CA GLU A 288 23.75 -5.66 9.37
C GLU A 288 22.41 -4.89 9.42
N HIS A 289 21.47 -5.17 8.50
CA HIS A 289 20.31 -4.29 8.30
C HIS A 289 18.94 -4.90 8.60
N TRP A 290 18.80 -6.23 8.62
CA TRP A 290 17.47 -6.85 8.71
C TRP A 290 17.36 -7.97 9.73
N LYS A 291 18.48 -8.53 10.19
CA LYS A 291 18.50 -9.67 11.11
C LYS A 291 17.74 -9.40 12.42
N GLU A 292 17.76 -8.16 12.91
CA GLU A 292 17.08 -7.78 14.16
C GLU A 292 15.61 -7.38 13.95
N VAL A 293 15.11 -7.36 12.71
CA VAL A 293 13.69 -7.16 12.42
C VAL A 293 12.96 -8.49 12.60
N GLU A 294 12.40 -8.72 13.79
CA GLU A 294 11.83 -10.01 14.20
C GLU A 294 10.77 -10.54 13.22
N ALA A 295 9.91 -9.68 12.70
CA ALA A 295 8.86 -10.08 11.76
C ALA A 295 9.39 -10.69 10.46
N LEU A 296 10.60 -10.30 10.02
CA LEU A 296 11.23 -10.89 8.82
C LEU A 296 11.69 -12.32 9.06
N ASN A 297 11.72 -12.80 10.31
CA ASN A 297 12.09 -14.15 10.70
C ASN A 297 10.88 -15.11 10.80
N GLY A 298 10.10 -15.25 9.71
CA GLY A 298 8.98 -16.22 9.62
C GLY A 298 7.58 -15.61 9.74
N ASN A 299 7.46 -14.31 9.98
CA ASN A 299 6.19 -13.61 10.16
C ASN A 299 6.00 -12.48 9.12
N THR A 300 6.37 -12.76 7.87
CA THR A 300 6.19 -11.81 6.77
C THR A 300 5.53 -12.47 5.57
N LEU A 301 4.49 -11.82 5.06
CA LEU A 301 3.86 -12.10 3.78
C LEU A 301 4.27 -11.03 2.77
N MET A 302 4.75 -11.46 1.60
CA MET A 302 5.08 -10.58 0.49
C MET A 302 4.32 -11.03 -0.76
N ILE A 303 3.56 -10.11 -1.36
CA ILE A 303 2.76 -10.37 -2.56
C ILE A 303 3.22 -9.41 -3.65
N VAL A 304 3.47 -9.92 -4.86
CA VAL A 304 3.75 -9.11 -6.06
C VAL A 304 2.90 -9.56 -7.24
N GLY A 305 2.64 -8.67 -8.19
CA GLY A 305 2.10 -9.00 -9.50
C GLY A 305 3.19 -9.47 -10.47
N GLU A 306 2.87 -10.45 -11.31
CA GLU A 306 3.80 -10.98 -12.31
C GLU A 306 4.34 -9.92 -13.28
N ARG A 307 3.51 -8.91 -13.60
CA ARG A 307 3.75 -7.87 -14.62
C ARG A 307 4.15 -6.52 -14.02
N GLU A 308 4.54 -6.49 -12.76
CA GLU A 308 4.98 -5.26 -12.11
C GLU A 308 6.32 -4.74 -12.65
N VAL A 309 6.40 -3.42 -12.89
CA VAL A 309 7.66 -2.77 -13.23
C VAL A 309 8.65 -2.77 -12.06
N LEU A 310 8.15 -2.87 -10.82
CA LEU A 310 8.95 -2.84 -9.60
C LEU A 310 9.40 -4.22 -9.10
N ARG A 311 8.89 -5.31 -9.70
CA ARG A 311 9.12 -6.69 -9.23
C ARG A 311 10.59 -7.05 -9.12
N ASP A 312 11.42 -6.65 -10.08
CA ASP A 312 12.85 -6.99 -10.06
C ASP A 312 13.54 -6.50 -8.78
N GLY A 313 13.22 -5.28 -8.33
CA GLY A 313 13.73 -4.74 -7.07
C GLY A 313 13.21 -5.50 -5.86
N VAL A 314 11.93 -5.93 -5.90
CA VAL A 314 11.34 -6.73 -4.84
C VAL A 314 11.99 -8.12 -4.75
N ASP A 315 12.25 -8.77 -5.89
CA ASP A 315 12.97 -10.04 -5.94
C ASP A 315 14.41 -9.88 -5.40
N ASP A 316 15.09 -8.79 -5.73
CA ASP A 316 16.43 -8.50 -5.21
C ASP A 316 16.41 -8.29 -3.69
N PHE A 317 15.42 -7.54 -3.17
CA PHE A 317 15.23 -7.37 -1.73
C PHE A 317 14.84 -8.68 -1.03
N TYR A 318 13.99 -9.50 -1.64
CA TYR A 318 13.62 -10.83 -1.14
C TYR A 318 14.86 -11.73 -1.00
N ASN A 319 15.81 -11.66 -1.92
CA ASN A 319 17.08 -12.40 -1.82
C ASN A 319 18.03 -11.84 -0.75
N ILE A 320 17.93 -10.54 -0.43
CA ILE A 320 18.70 -9.90 0.65
C ILE A 320 18.19 -10.38 2.01
N ILE A 321 16.87 -10.43 2.21
CA ILE A 321 16.26 -10.85 3.47
C ILE A 321 16.24 -12.39 3.58
N LYS A 322 16.74 -12.94 4.70
CA LYS A 322 16.95 -14.39 4.85
C LYS A 322 16.07 -15.05 5.93
N GLY A 323 15.18 -14.29 6.57
CA GLY A 323 14.44 -14.75 7.75
C GLY A 323 13.22 -15.65 7.46
N GLY A 324 12.93 -15.98 6.20
CA GLY A 324 11.76 -16.79 5.86
C GLY A 324 10.53 -15.91 5.67
N VAL A 325 10.36 -15.47 4.43
CA VAL A 325 9.24 -14.65 3.97
C VAL A 325 8.37 -15.48 3.05
N GLU A 326 7.07 -15.51 3.31
CA GLU A 326 6.09 -16.12 2.41
C GLU A 326 5.93 -15.24 1.17
N TYR A 327 6.44 -15.68 0.03
CA TYR A 327 6.47 -14.88 -1.21
C TYR A 327 5.52 -15.44 -2.27
N TYR A 328 4.56 -14.64 -2.69
CA TYR A 328 3.57 -15.03 -3.69
C TYR A 328 3.55 -14.06 -4.87
N THR A 329 3.46 -14.62 -6.09
CA THR A 329 3.31 -13.86 -7.32
C THR A 329 1.91 -14.08 -7.89
N GLU A 330 1.12 -13.01 -8.04
CA GLU A 330 -0.19 -13.02 -8.68
C GLU A 330 -0.01 -13.19 -10.21
N PRO A 331 -0.54 -14.27 -10.82
CA PRO A 331 -0.45 -14.49 -12.26
C PRO A 331 -1.08 -13.35 -13.07
N GLY A 332 -0.29 -12.76 -13.96
CA GLY A 332 -0.65 -11.59 -14.75
C GLY A 332 -1.01 -10.34 -13.94
N GLY A 333 -0.79 -10.34 -12.63
CA GLY A 333 -1.03 -9.22 -11.72
C GLY A 333 -0.18 -8.00 -12.05
N ILE A 334 -0.71 -6.83 -11.72
CA ILE A 334 -0.03 -5.53 -11.82
C ILE A 334 0.18 -4.96 -10.41
N HIS A 335 0.85 -3.82 -10.34
CA HIS A 335 1.29 -3.19 -9.10
C HIS A 335 0.14 -2.96 -8.14
N ALA A 336 0.31 -3.53 -6.94
CA ALA A 336 -0.65 -3.49 -5.85
C ALA A 336 -2.07 -3.91 -6.27
N GLY A 337 -2.16 -5.01 -7.02
CA GLY A 337 -3.42 -5.61 -7.50
C GLY A 337 -4.48 -5.79 -6.42
N LEU A 338 -4.10 -6.12 -5.18
CA LEU A 338 -5.02 -6.22 -4.04
C LEU A 338 -5.86 -4.95 -3.86
N VAL A 339 -5.23 -3.77 -3.89
CA VAL A 339 -5.85 -2.48 -3.51
C VAL A 339 -6.28 -1.63 -4.72
N TYR A 340 -5.84 -1.97 -5.93
CA TYR A 340 -6.21 -1.28 -7.17
C TYR A 340 -7.04 -2.12 -8.13
N VAL A 341 -7.15 -3.44 -7.92
CA VAL A 341 -7.85 -4.35 -8.84
C VAL A 341 -8.87 -5.21 -8.10
N GLU A 342 -8.45 -6.06 -7.16
CA GLU A 342 -9.33 -7.01 -6.49
C GLU A 342 -10.44 -6.31 -5.68
N CYS A 343 -10.08 -5.25 -4.94
CA CYS A 343 -11.03 -4.51 -4.13
C CYS A 343 -12.14 -3.83 -4.93
N LEU A 344 -11.96 -3.60 -6.23
CA LEU A 344 -12.95 -2.93 -7.07
C LEU A 344 -14.23 -3.74 -7.22
N ASP A 345 -14.21 -5.05 -6.97
CA ASP A 345 -15.42 -5.85 -6.97
C ASP A 345 -16.32 -5.57 -5.77
N TYR A 346 -15.81 -4.89 -4.74
CA TYR A 346 -16.54 -4.59 -3.51
C TYR A 346 -16.95 -3.12 -3.36
N ILE A 347 -16.68 -2.28 -4.37
CA ILE A 347 -17.03 -0.85 -4.37
C ILE A 347 -18.53 -0.57 -4.59
N SER A 348 -19.23 -1.49 -5.26
CA SER A 348 -20.67 -1.35 -5.50
C SER A 348 -21.45 -1.87 -4.30
N LYS A 349 -22.71 -1.45 -4.15
CA LYS A 349 -23.58 -2.01 -3.10
C LYS A 349 -23.68 -3.55 -3.15
N GLN A 350 -23.85 -4.11 -4.35
CA GLN A 350 -23.90 -5.57 -4.54
C GLN A 350 -22.57 -6.24 -4.21
N GLY A 351 -21.46 -5.61 -4.57
CA GLY A 351 -20.12 -6.03 -4.19
C GLY A 351 -19.90 -6.02 -2.69
N ALA A 352 -20.28 -4.94 -2.01
CA ALA A 352 -20.20 -4.84 -0.57
C ALA A 352 -21.04 -5.92 0.14
N GLU A 353 -22.25 -6.19 -0.34
CA GLU A 353 -23.10 -7.29 0.17
C GLU A 353 -22.45 -8.67 -0.03
N ARG A 354 -21.65 -8.84 -1.08
CA ARG A 354 -20.87 -10.07 -1.33
C ARG A 354 -19.73 -10.20 -0.30
N ALA A 355 -18.97 -9.14 -0.09
CA ALA A 355 -17.89 -9.10 0.91
C ALA A 355 -18.42 -9.34 2.34
N ILE A 356 -19.53 -8.70 2.73
CA ILE A 356 -20.14 -8.87 4.06
C ILE A 356 -20.57 -10.33 4.32
N LYS A 357 -20.85 -11.10 3.26
CA LYS A 357 -21.16 -12.54 3.35
C LYS A 357 -19.91 -13.43 3.37
N GLY A 358 -18.71 -12.86 3.44
CA GLY A 358 -17.44 -13.58 3.40
C GLY A 358 -17.08 -14.17 2.03
N ASP A 359 -17.68 -13.71 0.93
CA ASP A 359 -17.41 -14.28 -0.40
C ASP A 359 -16.21 -13.61 -1.08
N PHE A 360 -15.03 -14.16 -0.78
CA PHE A 360 -13.73 -13.79 -1.37
C PHE A 360 -13.10 -14.94 -2.18
N LYS A 361 -13.82 -16.03 -2.45
CA LYS A 361 -13.27 -17.30 -2.99
C LYS A 361 -12.55 -17.20 -4.33
N ASP A 362 -12.83 -16.17 -5.11
CA ASP A 362 -12.24 -15.91 -6.42
C ASP A 362 -11.04 -14.96 -6.36
N LYS A 363 -10.70 -14.45 -5.17
CA LYS A 363 -9.60 -13.50 -4.95
C LYS A 363 -8.29 -14.20 -4.68
N PHE A 364 -7.19 -13.63 -5.14
CA PHE A 364 -5.86 -14.14 -4.91
C PHE A 364 -5.29 -13.53 -3.63
N ALA A 365 -5.11 -12.21 -3.63
CA ALA A 365 -4.41 -11.52 -2.56
C ALA A 365 -5.25 -11.38 -1.28
N TYR A 366 -6.57 -11.15 -1.37
CA TYR A 366 -7.42 -11.14 -0.16
C TYR A 366 -7.32 -12.45 0.61
N ASN A 367 -7.38 -13.59 -0.08
CA ASN A 367 -7.34 -14.90 0.56
C ASN A 367 -5.98 -15.18 1.21
N LEU A 368 -4.88 -14.74 0.59
CA LEU A 368 -3.54 -14.84 1.19
C LEU A 368 -3.41 -13.99 2.45
N VAL A 369 -3.84 -12.73 2.38
CA VAL A 369 -3.77 -11.79 3.51
C VAL A 369 -4.67 -12.26 4.66
N ALA A 370 -5.92 -12.63 4.37
CA ALA A 370 -6.85 -13.09 5.39
C ALA A 370 -6.36 -14.38 6.07
N LYS A 371 -5.91 -15.36 5.28
CA LYS A 371 -5.32 -16.59 5.82
C LYS A 371 -4.12 -16.29 6.74
N PHE A 372 -3.22 -15.42 6.30
CA PHE A 372 -2.03 -15.07 7.05
C PHE A 372 -2.34 -14.39 8.39
N ILE A 373 -3.38 -13.53 8.42
CA ILE A 373 -3.88 -12.91 9.65
C ILE A 373 -4.55 -13.96 10.53
N ASN A 374 -5.47 -14.76 10.00
CA ASN A 374 -6.21 -15.78 10.77
C ASN A 374 -5.28 -16.78 11.46
N GLU A 375 -4.15 -17.16 10.85
CA GLU A 375 -3.17 -18.06 11.46
C GLU A 375 -2.35 -17.42 12.59
N ARG A 376 -2.49 -16.10 12.80
CA ARG A 376 -1.73 -15.30 13.76
C ARG A 376 -2.60 -14.53 14.74
N VAL A 377 -3.93 -14.63 14.65
CA VAL A 377 -4.87 -14.17 15.68
C VAL A 377 -5.09 -15.30 16.67
#